data_AF-A0A7C0X6J1-F1
#
_entry.id   AF-A0A7C0X6J1-F1
#
_cell.length_a   1.000
_cell.length_b   1.000
_cell.length_c   1.000
_cell.angle_alpha   90.00
_cell.angle_beta   90.00
_cell.angle_gamma   90.00
#
_symmetry.space_group_name_H-M   'P 1'
#
loop_
_entity.id
_entity.type
_entity.pdbx_description
1 polymer ?
#
loop_
_entity_poly.entity_id
_entity_poly.type
_entity_poly.pdbx_seq_one_letter_code
_entity_poly.pdbx_strand_id
1 'polypeptide(L)' 'MLTKKAVDLRGKRSARVTRNFRIIYTVCEECINRGFKKKGYNDCPDCSKTEPDNEMIFFLVGPREKIYCG' A
#
# COMPACT_ATOMS: atom_id res chain seq x y z
N MET A 1 6.76 -7.59 25.52
CA MET A 1 7.31 -6.79 24.40
C MET A 1 6.24 -6.69 23.32
N LEU A 2 5.95 -5.49 22.81
CA LEU A 2 5.08 -5.34 21.63
C LEU A 2 5.97 -5.40 20.38
N THR A 3 5.99 -6.55 19.71
CA THR A 3 6.53 -6.62 18.35
C THR A 3 5.65 -5.75 17.44
N LYS A 4 6.26 -4.85 16.66
CA LYS A 4 5.55 -4.23 15.54
C LYS A 4 5.05 -5.35 14.64
N LYS A 5 3.77 -5.34 14.29
CA LYS A 5 3.26 -6.21 13.23
C LYS A 5 3.89 -5.74 11.92
N ALA A 6 4.59 -6.65 11.25
CA ALA A 6 5.06 -6.42 9.89
C ALA A 6 3.91 -5.93 9.02
N VAL A 7 4.12 -4.83 8.33
CA VAL A 7 3.05 -4.12 7.62
C VAL A 7 2.61 -4.93 6.41
N ASP A 8 1.32 -5.25 6.31
CA ASP A 8 0.77 -5.98 5.17
C ASP A 8 0.70 -5.07 3.94
N LEU A 9 1.46 -5.43 2.90
CA LEU A 9 1.58 -4.69 1.64
C LEU A 9 0.94 -5.44 0.45
N ARG A 10 0.09 -6.46 0.66
CA ARG A 10 -0.43 -7.41 -0.36
C ARG A 10 -1.43 -6.80 -1.38
N GLY A 11 -0.93 -5.93 -2.23
CA GLY A 11 -1.65 -5.28 -3.33
C GLY A 11 -1.20 -3.84 -3.56
N LYS A 12 -0.49 -3.24 -2.58
CA LYS A 12 0.25 -1.98 -2.72
C LYS A 12 1.22 -2.05 -3.91
N ARG A 13 1.35 -0.92 -4.62
CA ARG A 13 2.43 -0.67 -5.56
C ARG A 13 3.65 -0.10 -4.86
N SER A 14 4.81 -0.24 -5.50
CA SER A 14 6.08 0.36 -5.06
C SER A 14 6.72 1.12 -6.22
N ALA A 15 6.96 2.42 -6.07
CA ALA A 15 7.87 3.17 -6.92
C ALA A 15 9.26 3.22 -6.30
N ARG A 16 10.29 3.30 -7.14
CA ARG A 16 11.68 3.53 -6.73
C ARG A 16 12.03 4.99 -6.99
N VAL A 17 12.43 5.72 -5.95
CA VAL A 17 12.91 7.11 -6.07
C VAL A 17 14.43 7.13 -6.27
N THR A 18 15.15 6.31 -5.48
CA THR A 18 16.59 6.06 -5.62
C THR A 18 16.87 4.57 -5.40
N ARG A 19 18.11 4.10 -5.55
CA ARG A 19 18.50 2.70 -5.28
C ARG A 19 17.95 2.19 -3.92
N ASN A 20 17.99 3.04 -2.90
CA ASN A 20 17.64 2.70 -1.52
C ASN A 20 16.29 3.28 -1.06
N PHE A 21 15.66 4.19 -1.80
CA PHE A 21 14.45 4.91 -1.36
C PHE A 21 13.22 4.53 -2.19
N ARG A 22 12.09 4.27 -1.51
CA ARG A 22 10.84 3.76 -2.08
C ARG A 22 9.65 4.63 -1.67
N ILE A 23 8.65 4.65 -2.54
CA ILE A 23 7.29 5.12 -2.25
C ILE A 23 6.37 3.91 -2.39
N ILE A 24 5.59 3.62 -1.35
CA ILE A 24 4.52 2.61 -1.35
C ILE A 24 3.20 3.34 -1.49
N TYR A 25 2.36 2.90 -2.41
CA TYR A 25 1.11 3.57 -2.74
C TYR A 25 0.01 2.60 -3.19
N THR A 26 -1.23 3.07 -3.14
CA THR A 26 -2.42 2.41 -3.70
C THR A 26 -2.94 3.26 -4.86
N VAL A 27 -3.38 2.63 -5.94
CA VAL A 27 -4.32 3.22 -6.91
C VAL A 27 -5.70 2.65 -6.60
N CYS A 28 -6.69 3.50 -6.32
CA CYS A 28 -7.99 3.03 -5.84
C CYS A 28 -8.76 2.25 -6.91
N GLU A 29 -8.72 2.71 -8.17
CA GLU A 29 -9.27 1.98 -9.33
C GLU A 29 -8.79 0.52 -9.39
N GLU A 30 -7.47 0.29 -9.43
CA GLU A 30 -6.89 -1.06 -9.47
C GLU A 30 -7.34 -1.89 -8.26
N CYS A 31 -7.35 -1.30 -7.06
CA CYS A 31 -7.63 -2.04 -5.84
C CYS A 31 -9.07 -2.58 -5.77
N ILE A 32 -10.01 -1.75 -6.24
CA ILE A 32 -11.43 -2.09 -6.33
C ILE A 32 -11.62 -3.14 -7.43
N ASN A 33 -11.05 -2.92 -8.62
CA ASN A 33 -11.14 -3.83 -9.77
C ASN A 33 -10.50 -5.21 -9.51
N ARG A 34 -9.36 -5.27 -8.80
CA ARG A 34 -8.71 -6.52 -8.39
C ARG A 34 -9.33 -7.15 -7.13
N GLY A 35 -10.28 -6.45 -6.50
CA GLY A 35 -11.07 -6.94 -5.37
C GLY A 35 -10.26 -7.17 -4.09
N PHE A 36 -9.16 -6.44 -3.85
CA PHE A 36 -8.34 -6.65 -2.64
C PHE A 36 -9.13 -6.34 -1.35
N LYS A 37 -9.96 -5.28 -1.37
CA LYS A 37 -10.94 -4.94 -0.31
C LYS A 37 -11.92 -6.08 -0.01
N LYS A 38 -12.28 -6.90 -1.01
CA LYS A 38 -13.15 -8.09 -0.86
C LYS A 38 -12.40 -9.34 -0.38
N LYS A 39 -11.07 -9.35 -0.38
CA LYS A 39 -10.21 -10.51 -0.05
C LYS A 39 -9.64 -10.47 1.38
N GLY A 40 -10.00 -9.45 2.17
CA GLY A 40 -9.53 -9.33 3.56
C GLY A 40 -8.03 -9.05 3.70
N TYR A 41 -7.37 -8.56 2.64
CA TYR A 41 -6.04 -7.97 2.76
C TYR A 41 -6.17 -6.60 3.45
N ASN A 42 -5.10 -6.12 4.10
CA ASN A 42 -5.08 -4.83 4.80
C ASN A 42 -5.06 -3.62 3.84
N ASP A 43 -5.70 -3.75 2.68
CA ASP A 43 -5.38 -2.98 1.50
C ASP A 43 -6.55 -2.12 1.05
N CYS A 44 -6.22 -0.84 0.87
CA CYS A 44 -7.14 0.24 0.52
C CYS A 44 -8.18 0.60 1.60
N PRO A 45 -7.82 0.69 2.90
CA PRO A 45 -8.69 1.31 3.89
C PRO A 45 -8.91 2.81 3.58
N ASP A 46 -7.91 3.45 3.00
CA ASP A 46 -7.87 4.88 2.66
C ASP A 46 -8.62 5.21 1.36
N CYS A 47 -8.99 4.20 0.55
CA CYS A 47 -9.85 4.40 -0.61
C CYS A 47 -11.30 4.53 -0.14
N SER A 48 -11.69 5.79 0.04
CA SER A 48 -13.01 6.21 0.56
C SER A 48 -14.17 5.68 -0.29
N LYS A 49 -14.00 5.69 -1.62
CA LYS A 49 -15.00 5.26 -2.60
C LYS A 49 -15.14 3.74 -2.67
N THR A 50 -16.36 3.31 -3.02
CA THR A 50 -16.68 1.91 -3.35
C THR A 50 -16.57 1.60 -4.83
N GLU A 51 -16.55 2.64 -5.68
CA GLU A 51 -16.44 2.57 -7.13
C GLU A 51 -15.04 3.00 -7.60
N PRO A 52 -14.56 2.51 -8.76
CA PRO A 52 -13.23 2.83 -9.26
C PRO A 52 -13.06 4.32 -9.59
N ASP A 53 -11.98 4.93 -9.13
CA ASP A 53 -11.62 6.33 -9.42
C ASP A 53 -10.10 6.52 -9.44
N ASN A 54 -9.65 7.60 -10.07
CA ASN A 54 -8.26 8.00 -10.31
C ASN A 54 -7.48 8.42 -9.05
N GLU A 55 -8.03 8.16 -7.85
CA GLU A 55 -7.37 8.47 -6.58
C GLU A 55 -6.14 7.58 -6.35
N MET A 56 -5.03 8.21 -5.98
CA MET A 56 -3.81 7.55 -5.53
C MET A 56 -3.50 7.96 -4.09
N ILE A 57 -3.32 6.98 -3.21
CA ILE A 57 -2.95 7.20 -1.80
C ILE A 57 -1.50 6.78 -1.56
N PHE A 58 -0.69 7.70 -1.06
CA PHE A 58 0.66 7.42 -0.57
C PHE A 58 0.61 6.84 0.84
N PHE A 59 1.17 5.65 1.01
CA PHE A 59 1.04 4.85 2.24
C PHE A 59 2.33 4.83 3.07
N LEU A 60 3.50 4.69 2.42
CA LEU A 60 4.82 4.83 3.07
C LEU A 60 5.81 5.48 2.12
N VAL A 61 6.71 6.32 2.65
CA VAL A 61 7.80 6.97 1.91
C VAL A 61 9.07 6.86 2.75
N GLY A 62 10.14 6.26 2.22
CA GLY A 62 11.34 6.02 3.04
C GLY A 62 12.38 5.06 2.46
N PRO A 63 13.43 4.75 3.25
CA PRO A 63 14.42 3.73 2.91
C PRO A 63 13.80 2.33 2.81
N ARG A 64 14.30 1.51 1.89
CA ARG A 64 13.82 0.15 1.60
C ARG A 64 13.75 -0.73 2.86
N GLU A 65 14.79 -0.71 3.69
CA GLU A 65 14.87 -1.49 4.94
C GLU A 65 13.74 -1.09 5.92
N LYS A 66 13.51 0.22 6.10
CA LYS A 66 12.44 0.73 6.98
C LYS A 66 11.01 0.45 6.46
N ILE A 67 10.87 0.01 5.20
CA ILE A 67 9.57 -0.32 4.57
C ILE A 67 9.31 -1.83 4.53
N TYR A 68 10.35 -2.66 4.39
CA TYR A 68 10.20 -4.11 4.19
C TYR A 68 10.77 -4.98 5.34
N CYS A 69 11.41 -4.38 6.34
CA CYS A 69 12.12 -5.11 7.41
C CYS A 69 11.79 -4.58 8.82
N GLY A 70 10.54 -4.18 9.07
CA GLY A 70 10.07 -3.61 10.35
C GLY A 70 8.65 -4.02 10.73
#